data_AF-A0A7S2TL37-F1
#
_entry.id   AF-A0A7S2TL37-F1
#
_cell.length_a   1.000
_cell.length_b   1.000
_cell.length_c   1.000
_cell.angle_alpha   90.00
_cell.angle_beta   90.00
_cell.angle_gamma   90.00
#
_symmetry.space_group_name_H-M   'P 1'
#
loop_
_entity.id
_entity.type
_entity.pdbx_description
1 polymer ?
#
loop_
_entity_poly.entity_id
_entity_poly.type
_entity_poly.pdbx_seq_one_letter_code
_entity_poly.pdbx_strand_id
1 'polypeptide(L)'
;MSDRQYVTTGEVIGPESGFLRGHGTLAKDGKLQATVSGFVQRVNKLVSVHALNARYTGEIGDVVVCRILEVADKRWKADCNSRQNASLHLASVHLPGGVQRRRTQEDSLQMRQYFIEGDLISAEVQKVQQDGSIALHTRSLKYGKLNNGMFLSVSPSLIKRCKNHFHSLPCGVDVILGNNGYIWIQASQRKKMVGEM
;
A
#
# COMPACT_ATOMS: atom_id res chain seq x y z
N MET A 1 -25.57 16.41 -8.34
CA MET A 1 -24.61 16.20 -7.24
C MET A 1 -25.21 15.15 -6.33
N SER A 2 -24.59 13.98 -6.20
CA SER A 2 -25.07 12.97 -5.26
C SER A 2 -24.83 13.48 -3.85
N ASP A 3 -25.91 13.73 -3.11
CA ASP A 3 -25.85 14.28 -1.76
C ASP A 3 -25.12 13.29 -0.84
N ARG A 4 -23.89 13.63 -0.45
CA ARG A 4 -23.07 12.78 0.42
C ARG A 4 -23.39 13.16 1.86
N GLN A 5 -24.13 12.30 2.55
CA GLN A 5 -24.43 12.50 3.97
C GLN A 5 -23.13 12.50 4.79
N TYR A 6 -22.83 13.62 5.41
CA TYR A 6 -21.77 13.74 6.41
C TYR A 6 -22.33 13.34 7.78
N VAL A 7 -21.53 12.60 8.55
CA VAL A 7 -21.87 12.18 9.91
C VAL A 7 -20.72 12.43 10.86
N THR A 8 -21.08 12.67 12.11
CA THR A 8 -20.14 12.81 13.24
C THR A 8 -20.10 11.53 14.07
N THR A 9 -19.04 11.38 14.87
CA THR A 9 -18.89 10.21 15.75
C THR A 9 -20.05 10.14 16.76
N GLY A 10 -20.69 8.96 16.86
CA GLY A 10 -21.85 8.71 17.72
C GLY A 10 -23.20 8.97 17.05
N GLU A 11 -23.21 9.56 15.86
CA GLU A 11 -24.44 9.87 15.14
C GLU A 11 -25.11 8.59 14.59
N VAL A 12 -26.44 8.54 14.66
CA VAL A 12 -27.22 7.40 14.17
C VAL A 12 -27.41 7.53 12.65
N ILE A 13 -26.90 6.55 11.91
CA ILE A 13 -27.00 6.51 10.44
C ILE A 13 -28.34 5.91 9.99
N GLY A 14 -28.85 4.92 10.74
CA GLY A 14 -30.07 4.19 10.41
C GLY A 14 -30.32 2.96 11.30
N PRO A 15 -31.39 2.20 11.01
CA PRO A 15 -31.68 0.94 11.70
C PRO A 15 -30.64 -0.14 11.36
N GLU A 16 -30.37 -1.04 12.32
CA GLU A 16 -29.48 -2.20 12.08
C GLU A 16 -30.13 -3.24 11.16
N SER A 17 -31.46 -3.39 11.23
CA SER A 17 -32.18 -4.40 10.48
C SER A 17 -32.10 -4.18 8.96
N GLY A 18 -31.57 -5.19 8.26
CA GLY A 18 -31.48 -5.19 6.80
C GLY A 18 -30.18 -4.65 6.21
N PHE A 19 -29.27 -4.09 7.02
CA PHE A 19 -27.98 -3.57 6.58
C PHE A 19 -26.81 -4.39 7.14
N LEU A 20 -25.77 -4.55 6.33
CA LEU A 20 -24.48 -5.08 6.73
C LEU A 20 -23.60 -3.94 7.24
N ARG A 21 -22.91 -4.18 8.35
CA ARG A 21 -21.96 -3.24 8.96
C ARG A 21 -20.63 -3.25 8.19
N GLY A 22 -20.22 -2.08 7.73
CA GLY A 22 -18.90 -1.84 7.16
C GLY A 22 -17.97 -1.12 8.14
N HIS A 23 -16.80 -0.75 7.65
CA HIS A 23 -15.83 0.06 8.39
C HIS A 23 -16.46 1.40 8.82
N GLY A 24 -16.10 1.89 10.02
CA GLY A 24 -16.59 3.17 10.53
C GLY A 24 -18.02 3.13 11.10
N THR A 25 -18.60 1.94 11.26
CA THR A 25 -19.95 1.76 11.82
C THR A 25 -19.94 0.79 13.01
N LEU A 26 -20.85 1.00 13.96
CA LEU A 26 -21.07 0.15 15.12
C LEU A 26 -22.57 -0.04 15.33
N ALA A 27 -23.00 -1.27 15.60
CA ALA A 27 -24.37 -1.56 16.00
C ALA A 27 -24.49 -1.40 17.53
N LYS A 28 -25.37 -0.51 17.97
CA LYS A 28 -25.67 -0.28 19.39
C LYS A 28 -27.17 0.00 19.55
N ASP A 29 -27.82 -0.70 20.47
CA ASP A 29 -29.25 -0.54 20.77
C ASP A 29 -30.18 -0.73 19.54
N GLY A 30 -29.84 -1.68 18.65
CA GLY A 30 -30.58 -1.95 17.41
C GLY A 30 -30.44 -0.85 16.33
N LYS A 31 -29.53 0.09 16.54
CA LYS A 31 -29.25 1.22 15.62
C LYS A 31 -27.80 1.16 15.15
N LEU A 32 -27.59 1.55 13.90
CA LEU A 32 -26.27 1.72 13.33
C LEU A 32 -25.75 3.12 13.63
N GLN A 33 -24.67 3.22 14.40
CA GLN A 33 -24.00 4.47 14.77
C GLN A 33 -22.66 4.60 14.05
N ALA A 34 -22.27 5.85 13.73
CA ALA A 34 -20.97 6.15 13.17
C ALA A 34 -19.88 6.11 14.27
N THR A 35 -18.75 5.45 14.01
CA THR A 35 -17.58 5.47 14.91
C THR A 35 -16.52 6.49 14.51
N VAL A 36 -16.63 7.03 13.29
CA VAL A 36 -15.72 8.01 12.72
C VAL A 36 -16.51 9.14 12.08
N SER A 37 -15.92 10.32 12.02
CA SER A 37 -16.51 11.47 11.34
C SER A 37 -16.13 11.47 9.86
N GLY A 38 -17.11 11.57 8.97
CA GLY A 38 -16.89 11.43 7.54
C GLY A 38 -18.17 11.24 6.74
N PHE A 39 -18.02 10.74 5.51
CA PHE A 39 -19.16 10.57 4.61
C PHE A 39 -19.69 9.14 4.65
N VAL A 40 -21.00 8.99 4.75
CA VAL A 40 -21.68 7.69 4.69
C VAL A 40 -21.62 7.18 3.26
N GLN A 41 -21.12 5.96 3.09
CA GLN A 41 -21.11 5.24 1.83
C GLN A 41 -22.01 4.02 1.95
N ARG A 42 -23.06 4.00 1.14
CA ARG A 42 -24.01 2.88 1.05
C ARG A 42 -23.78 2.15 -0.26
N VAL A 43 -23.33 0.91 -0.17
CA VAL A 43 -23.14 0.03 -1.33
C VAL A 43 -24.04 -1.19 -1.13
N ASN A 44 -25.17 -1.23 -1.85
CA ASN A 44 -26.22 -2.23 -1.64
C ASN A 44 -26.70 -2.22 -0.18
N LYS A 45 -26.54 -3.35 0.52
CA LYS A 45 -26.86 -3.48 1.94
C LYS A 45 -25.70 -3.10 2.86
N LEU A 46 -24.48 -2.89 2.35
CA LEU A 46 -23.33 -2.56 3.17
C LEU A 46 -23.28 -1.05 3.42
N VAL A 47 -23.28 -0.65 4.69
CA VAL A 47 -23.13 0.75 5.12
C VAL A 47 -21.76 0.91 5.78
N SER A 48 -20.94 1.80 5.24
CA SER A 48 -19.66 2.20 5.82
C SER A 48 -19.58 3.71 5.96
N VAL A 49 -18.71 4.20 6.84
CA VAL A 49 -18.39 5.62 6.95
C VAL A 49 -16.94 5.80 6.53
N HIS A 50 -16.73 6.60 5.49
CA HIS A 50 -15.40 6.95 5.01
C HIS A 50 -14.90 8.17 5.77
N ALA A 51 -13.93 7.98 6.66
CA ALA A 51 -13.33 9.05 7.43
C ALA A 51 -12.64 10.08 6.53
N LEU A 52 -12.65 11.35 6.93
CA LEU A 52 -11.96 12.42 6.20
C LEU A 52 -10.44 12.21 6.15
N ASN A 53 -9.88 11.68 7.23
CA ASN A 53 -8.46 11.35 7.33
C ASN A 53 -8.31 9.93 7.86
N ALA A 54 -7.59 9.09 7.13
CA ALA A 54 -7.35 7.71 7.49
C ALA A 54 -5.93 7.31 7.09
N ARG A 55 -5.30 6.47 7.90
CA ARG A 55 -4.07 5.76 7.51
C ARG A 55 -4.38 4.76 6.40
N TYR A 56 -3.35 4.42 5.64
CA TYR A 56 -3.47 3.45 4.57
C TYR A 56 -3.94 2.09 5.11
N THR A 57 -5.02 1.59 4.53
CA THR A 57 -5.50 0.22 4.74
C THR A 57 -5.18 -0.57 3.50
N GLY A 58 -4.26 -1.52 3.61
CA GLY A 58 -3.81 -2.30 2.47
C GLY A 58 -4.91 -3.19 1.92
N GLU A 59 -4.95 -3.32 0.60
CA GLU A 59 -5.71 -4.35 -0.11
C GLU A 59 -4.77 -5.24 -0.92
N ILE A 60 -5.20 -6.48 -1.16
CA ILE A 60 -4.41 -7.44 -1.94
C ILE A 60 -4.25 -6.91 -3.37
N GLY A 61 -3.01 -6.86 -3.85
CA GLY A 61 -2.65 -6.33 -5.18
C GLY A 61 -2.37 -4.82 -5.21
N ASP A 62 -2.50 -4.10 -4.08
CA ASP A 62 -2.09 -2.70 -4.03
C ASP A 62 -0.57 -2.56 -4.23
N VAL A 63 -0.18 -1.59 -5.05
CA VAL A 63 1.23 -1.23 -5.25
C VAL A 63 1.60 -0.19 -4.19
N VAL A 64 2.68 -0.43 -3.47
CA VAL A 64 3.13 0.44 -2.38
C VAL A 64 4.60 0.75 -2.51
N VAL A 65 4.97 1.96 -2.11
CA VAL A 65 6.36 2.32 -1.86
C VAL A 65 6.55 2.29 -0.36
N CYS A 66 7.63 1.68 0.13
CA CYS A 66 7.87 1.52 1.56
C CYS A 66 9.34 1.76 1.89
N ARG A 67 9.61 2.14 3.15
CA ARG A 67 10.98 2.30 3.67
C ARG A 67 11.33 1.14 4.58
N ILE A 68 12.47 0.51 4.38
CA ILE A 68 12.96 -0.52 5.30
C ILE A 68 13.33 0.12 6.65
N LEU A 69 12.73 -0.39 7.72
CA LEU A 69 12.99 0.06 9.08
C LEU A 69 14.06 -0.78 9.75
N GLU A 70 13.93 -2.11 9.66
CA GLU A 70 14.86 -3.06 10.27
C GLU A 70 14.90 -4.38 9.51
N VAL A 71 16.04 -5.06 9.63
CA VAL A 71 16.25 -6.42 9.13
C VAL A 71 16.08 -7.39 10.31
N ALA A 72 15.05 -8.24 10.25
CA ALA A 72 14.79 -9.27 11.25
C ALA A 72 15.08 -10.67 10.68
N ASP A 73 14.99 -11.73 11.50
CA ASP A 73 15.22 -13.10 11.03
C ASP A 73 14.24 -13.46 9.88
N LYS A 74 14.81 -13.69 8.69
CA LYS A 74 14.11 -14.10 7.44
C LYS A 74 13.04 -13.12 6.93
N ARG A 75 12.95 -11.91 7.49
CA ARG A 75 12.03 -10.86 7.02
C ARG A 75 12.60 -9.45 7.23
N TRP A 76 12.24 -8.54 6.34
CA TRP A 76 12.41 -7.11 6.56
C TRP A 76 11.12 -6.51 7.09
N LYS A 77 11.22 -5.58 8.03
CA LYS A 77 10.09 -4.71 8.40
C LYS A 77 10.19 -3.42 7.60
N ALA A 78 9.09 -3.03 7.00
CA ALA A 78 9.00 -1.83 6.19
C ALA A 78 7.87 -0.91 6.69
N ASP A 79 8.13 0.39 6.69
CA ASP A 79 7.10 1.40 6.87
C ASP A 79 6.37 1.64 5.55
N CYS A 80 5.05 1.46 5.58
CA CYS A 80 4.16 1.67 4.44
C CYS A 80 3.01 2.61 4.80
N ASN A 81 3.14 3.50 5.79
CA ASN A 81 2.08 4.45 6.20
C ASN A 81 0.76 3.78 6.65
N SER A 82 0.83 2.51 7.04
CA SER A 82 -0.27 1.72 7.57
C SER A 82 -0.34 1.82 9.09
N ARG A 83 -1.37 1.18 9.69
CA ARG A 83 -1.50 1.09 11.17
C ARG A 83 -0.36 0.28 11.81
N GLN A 84 0.15 -0.70 11.09
CA GLN A 84 1.27 -1.55 11.51
C GLN A 84 2.37 -1.52 10.44
N ASN A 85 3.60 -1.86 10.83
CA ASN A 85 4.70 -2.06 9.88
C ASN A 85 4.41 -3.28 9.01
N ALA A 86 4.73 -3.16 7.72
CA ALA A 86 4.59 -4.26 6.78
C ALA A 86 5.77 -5.23 6.91
N SER A 87 5.53 -6.50 6.60
CA SER A 87 6.56 -7.53 6.56
C SER A 87 6.87 -7.94 5.12
N LEU A 88 8.14 -7.89 4.74
CA LEU A 88 8.64 -8.46 3.50
C LEU A 88 9.43 -9.71 3.83
N HIS A 89 8.91 -10.88 3.47
CA HIS A 89 9.62 -12.14 3.70
C HIS A 89 10.72 -12.34 2.68
N LEU A 90 11.86 -12.91 3.09
CA LEU A 90 12.94 -13.34 2.19
C LEU A 90 12.41 -14.27 1.08
N ALA A 91 11.42 -15.10 1.43
CA ALA A 91 10.70 -15.97 0.52
C ALA A 91 9.92 -15.26 -0.60
N SER A 92 9.69 -13.97 -0.46
CA SER A 92 8.83 -13.17 -1.33
C SER A 92 9.63 -12.15 -2.15
N VAL A 93 10.96 -12.20 -2.09
CA VAL A 93 11.87 -11.35 -2.86
C VAL A 93 12.49 -12.13 -4.02
N HIS A 94 12.64 -11.46 -5.17
CA HIS A 94 13.40 -12.00 -6.28
C HIS A 94 14.90 -11.78 -6.01
N LEU A 95 15.65 -12.86 -5.80
CA LEU A 95 17.11 -12.77 -5.66
C LEU A 95 17.73 -12.53 -7.05
N PRO A 96 18.71 -11.62 -7.18
CA PRO A 96 19.41 -11.40 -8.44
C PRO A 96 20.06 -12.71 -8.89
N GLY A 97 19.74 -13.14 -10.12
CA GLY A 97 20.26 -14.38 -10.71
C GLY A 97 19.20 -15.24 -11.41
N GLY A 98 17.89 -15.01 -11.21
CA GLY A 98 16.81 -15.68 -11.97
C GLY A 98 16.70 -17.20 -11.78
N VAL A 99 17.59 -17.81 -11.02
CA VAL A 99 17.56 -19.23 -10.69
C VAL A 99 16.69 -19.42 -9.45
N GLN A 100 15.72 -20.32 -9.56
CA GLN A 100 14.97 -20.87 -8.42
C GLN A 100 15.92 -21.70 -7.55
N ARG A 101 16.89 -21.06 -6.89
CA ARG A 101 17.83 -21.72 -5.97
C ARG A 101 17.04 -22.25 -4.77
N ARG A 102 17.37 -23.47 -4.32
CA ARG A 102 16.98 -23.93 -2.98
C ARG A 102 17.52 -22.90 -1.99
N ARG A 103 16.62 -22.29 -1.20
CA ARG A 103 16.95 -21.24 -0.24
C ARG A 103 17.86 -21.82 0.83
N THR A 104 19.10 -21.37 0.87
CA THR A 104 20.12 -21.90 1.78
C THR A 104 20.20 -21.01 3.03
N GLN A 105 20.68 -21.52 4.16
CA GLN A 105 20.91 -20.71 5.38
C GLN A 105 21.86 -19.53 5.15
N GLU A 106 22.71 -19.60 4.11
CA GLU A 106 23.59 -18.52 3.68
C GLU A 106 22.82 -17.26 3.22
N ASP A 107 21.65 -17.42 2.61
CA ASP A 107 20.82 -16.29 2.16
C ASP A 107 20.25 -15.48 3.35
N SER A 108 19.97 -16.14 4.48
CA SER A 108 19.56 -15.42 5.71
C SER A 108 20.68 -14.57 6.31
N LEU A 109 21.93 -14.98 6.14
CA LEU A 109 23.11 -14.21 6.58
C LEU A 109 23.39 -13.03 5.65
N GLN A 110 23.08 -13.15 4.36
CA GLN A 110 23.29 -12.12 3.34
C GLN A 110 22.11 -11.16 3.17
N MET A 111 21.08 -11.21 4.01
CA MET A 111 19.91 -10.33 3.91
C MET A 111 20.25 -8.84 3.88
N ARG A 112 21.27 -8.42 4.65
CA ARG A 112 21.75 -7.03 4.68
C ARG A 112 22.39 -6.57 3.38
N GLN A 113 22.79 -7.49 2.48
CA GLN A 113 23.34 -7.11 1.17
C GLN A 113 22.25 -6.68 0.18
N TYR A 114 21.01 -7.12 0.36
CA TYR A 114 19.89 -6.78 -0.51
C TYR A 114 19.22 -5.47 -0.12
N PHE A 115 18.81 -5.40 1.14
CA PHE A 115 18.15 -4.23 1.70
C PHE A 115 18.74 -3.91 3.06
N ILE A 116 19.14 -2.65 3.20
CA ILE A 116 19.59 -2.06 4.45
C ILE A 116 18.51 -1.16 5.03
N GLU A 117 18.68 -0.81 6.30
CA GLU A 117 17.83 0.13 7.00
C GLU A 117 17.86 1.50 6.31
N GLY A 118 16.68 2.08 6.09
CA GLY A 118 16.51 3.34 5.37
C GLY A 118 16.30 3.19 3.86
N ASP A 119 16.53 2.01 3.28
CA ASP A 119 16.29 1.80 1.84
C ASP A 119 14.82 1.96 1.48
N LEU A 120 14.56 2.57 0.32
CA LEU A 120 13.22 2.64 -0.27
C LEU A 120 13.03 1.49 -1.25
N ILE A 121 11.86 0.87 -1.15
CA ILE A 121 11.47 -0.25 -2.00
C ILE A 121 10.08 -0.02 -2.58
N SER A 122 9.88 -0.46 -3.82
CA SER A 122 8.54 -0.64 -4.38
C SER A 122 8.15 -2.11 -4.20
N ALA A 123 6.96 -2.36 -3.68
CA ALA A 123 6.44 -3.71 -3.47
C ALA A 123 4.94 -3.77 -3.76
N GLU A 124 4.41 -4.99 -3.82
CA GLU A 124 2.98 -5.24 -3.93
C GLU A 124 2.49 -5.97 -2.68
N VAL A 125 1.27 -5.66 -2.26
CA VAL A 125 0.61 -6.31 -1.14
C VAL A 125 0.18 -7.72 -1.55
N GLN A 126 0.87 -8.72 -1.02
CA GLN A 126 0.55 -10.13 -1.26
C GLN A 126 -0.70 -10.56 -0.46
N LYS A 127 -0.72 -10.20 0.81
CA LYS A 127 -1.75 -10.64 1.76
C LYS A 127 -1.88 -9.61 2.87
N VAL A 128 -3.11 -9.42 3.32
CA VAL A 128 -3.43 -8.66 4.52
C VAL A 128 -3.85 -9.68 5.58
N GLN A 129 -3.21 -9.64 6.74
CA GLN A 129 -3.51 -10.53 7.85
C GLN A 129 -4.73 -10.01 8.64
N GLN A 130 -5.29 -10.86 9.50
CA GLN A 130 -6.49 -10.51 10.29
C GLN A 130 -6.26 -9.37 11.28
N ASP A 131 -5.02 -9.19 11.73
CA ASP A 131 -4.60 -8.08 12.59
C ASP A 131 -4.40 -6.76 11.81
N GLY A 132 -4.53 -6.79 10.48
CA GLY A 132 -4.29 -5.66 9.60
C GLY A 132 -2.80 -5.46 9.26
N SER A 133 -1.92 -6.39 9.62
CA SER A 133 -0.54 -6.39 9.15
C SER A 133 -0.48 -6.77 7.67
N ILE A 134 0.44 -6.11 6.95
CA ILE A 134 0.54 -6.21 5.50
C ILE A 134 1.77 -7.06 5.17
N ALA A 135 1.57 -8.14 4.41
CA ALA A 135 2.64 -8.94 3.86
C ALA A 135 2.94 -8.49 2.42
N LEU A 136 4.19 -8.12 2.16
CA LEU A 136 4.66 -7.62 0.88
C LEU A 136 5.38 -8.70 0.08
N HIS A 137 5.39 -8.54 -1.23
CA HIS A 137 6.28 -9.28 -2.13
C HIS A 137 6.84 -8.41 -3.25
N THR A 138 8.00 -8.82 -3.77
CA THR A 138 8.69 -8.17 -4.90
C THR A 138 9.01 -9.20 -5.99
N ARG A 139 8.02 -10.03 -6.36
CA ARG A 139 8.23 -11.13 -7.33
C ARG A 139 8.47 -10.67 -8.78
N SER A 140 7.96 -9.51 -9.16
CA SER A 140 8.11 -8.96 -10.51
C SER A 140 9.34 -8.06 -10.62
N LEU A 141 10.00 -8.02 -11.79
CA LEU A 141 11.15 -7.14 -12.05
C LEU A 141 10.83 -5.64 -11.92
N LYS A 142 9.56 -5.25 -12.06
CA LYS A 142 9.09 -3.88 -11.80
C LYS A 142 9.21 -3.45 -10.34
N TYR A 143 9.34 -4.42 -9.43
CA TYR A 143 9.44 -4.19 -8.00
C TYR A 143 10.87 -4.43 -7.52
N GLY A 144 11.40 -3.54 -6.70
CA GLY A 144 12.71 -3.71 -6.10
C GLY A 144 13.15 -2.50 -5.31
N LYS A 145 14.47 -2.38 -5.13
CA LYS A 145 15.11 -1.24 -4.51
C LYS A 145 15.00 -0.01 -5.41
N LEU A 146 14.57 1.10 -4.84
CA LEU A 146 14.44 2.39 -5.50
C LEU A 146 15.68 3.23 -5.18
N ASN A 147 16.45 3.57 -6.22
CA ASN A 147 17.65 4.39 -6.11
C ASN A 147 17.56 5.57 -7.09
N ASN A 148 18.37 6.61 -6.88
CA ASN A 148 18.52 7.73 -7.81
C ASN A 148 17.19 8.44 -8.14
N GLY A 149 16.47 8.86 -7.11
CA GLY A 149 15.21 9.57 -7.24
C GLY A 149 14.86 10.35 -5.97
N MET A 150 13.64 10.84 -5.92
CA MET A 150 13.09 11.64 -4.85
C MET A 150 11.84 10.98 -4.28
N PHE A 151 11.78 10.94 -2.95
CA PHE A 151 10.65 10.44 -2.18
C PHE A 151 9.73 11.58 -1.76
N LEU A 152 8.42 11.37 -1.90
CA LEU A 152 7.39 12.27 -1.42
C LEU A 152 6.34 11.48 -0.63
N SER A 153 5.84 12.07 0.46
CA SER A 153 4.75 11.53 1.26
C SER A 153 3.52 12.43 1.14
N VAL A 154 2.39 11.85 0.76
CA VAL A 154 1.08 12.51 0.71
C VAL A 154 0.06 11.68 1.48
N SER A 155 -1.10 12.26 1.76
CA SER A 155 -2.20 11.49 2.37
C SER A 155 -2.66 10.38 1.40
N PRO A 156 -2.82 9.13 1.87
CA PRO A 156 -3.25 8.01 1.03
C PRO A 156 -4.62 8.27 0.37
N SER A 157 -5.49 9.06 1.01
CA SER A 157 -6.80 9.42 0.46
C SER A 157 -6.74 10.25 -0.83
N LEU A 158 -5.60 10.88 -1.13
CA LEU A 158 -5.39 11.66 -2.36
C LEU A 158 -5.00 10.78 -3.55
N ILE A 159 -4.57 9.54 -3.29
CA ILE A 159 -4.16 8.61 -4.35
C ILE A 159 -5.35 7.74 -4.73
N LYS A 160 -5.86 7.98 -5.94
CA LYS A 160 -6.92 7.16 -6.50
C LYS A 160 -6.36 5.81 -6.93
N ARG A 161 -6.95 4.71 -6.44
CA ARG A 161 -6.60 3.36 -6.87
C ARG A 161 -6.85 3.20 -8.37
N CYS A 162 -5.79 2.88 -9.10
CA CYS A 162 -5.80 2.70 -10.56
C CYS A 162 -5.23 1.33 -10.95
N LYS A 163 -5.42 0.91 -12.21
CA LYS A 163 -4.81 -0.34 -12.72
C LYS A 163 -3.28 -0.25 -12.77
N ASN A 164 -2.77 0.91 -13.17
CA ASN A 164 -1.34 1.19 -13.26
C ASN A 164 -1.01 2.34 -12.31
N HIS A 165 -0.02 2.11 -11.46
CA HIS A 165 0.56 3.12 -10.56
C HIS A 165 1.98 3.55 -10.98
N PHE A 166 2.50 2.93 -12.05
CA PHE A 166 3.75 3.29 -12.69
C PHE A 166 3.42 4.15 -13.91
N HIS A 167 3.93 5.38 -13.92
CA HIS A 167 3.68 6.34 -14.99
C HIS A 167 4.99 6.93 -15.49
N SER A 168 5.20 6.90 -16.79
CA SER A 168 6.26 7.67 -17.45
C SER A 168 5.69 8.96 -17.98
N LEU A 169 6.18 10.09 -17.48
CA LEU A 169 5.72 11.42 -17.87
C LEU A 169 6.51 11.93 -19.08
N PRO A 170 5.89 12.76 -19.95
CA PRO A 170 6.56 13.33 -21.13
C PRO A 170 7.77 14.21 -20.79
N CYS A 171 7.87 14.70 -19.55
CA CYS A 171 9.01 15.49 -19.06
C CYS A 171 10.27 14.65 -18.79
N GLY A 172 10.30 13.37 -19.14
CA GLY A 172 11.47 12.50 -18.97
C GLY A 172 11.63 11.98 -17.54
N VAL A 173 10.52 11.86 -16.81
CA VAL A 173 10.49 11.41 -15.41
C VAL A 173 9.53 10.22 -15.27
N ASP A 174 9.96 9.20 -14.55
CA ASP A 174 9.10 8.09 -14.15
C ASP A 174 8.62 8.31 -12.72
N VAL A 175 7.33 8.08 -12.48
CA VAL A 175 6.67 8.26 -11.18
C VAL A 175 5.99 6.96 -10.76
N ILE A 176 6.17 6.60 -9.50
CA ILE A 176 5.48 5.49 -8.84
C ILE A 176 4.56 6.09 -7.79
N LEU A 177 3.26 5.92 -7.98
CA LEU A 177 2.22 6.38 -7.05
C LEU A 177 1.78 5.23 -6.16
N GLY A 178 2.42 5.03 -5.01
CA GLY A 178 2.01 3.98 -4.07
C GLY A 178 0.64 4.28 -3.47
N ASN A 179 -0.26 3.29 -3.43
CA ASN A 179 -1.61 3.40 -2.85
C ASN A 179 -1.60 3.86 -1.38
N ASN A 180 -0.45 3.78 -0.72
CA ASN A 180 -0.22 4.17 0.65
C ASN A 180 0.13 5.65 0.87
N GLY A 181 0.11 6.47 -0.19
CA GLY A 181 0.50 7.88 -0.09
C GLY A 181 1.99 8.12 -0.34
N TYR A 182 2.78 7.06 -0.50
CA TYR A 182 4.21 7.17 -0.76
C TYR A 182 4.47 7.21 -2.26
N ILE A 183 5.09 8.28 -2.70
CA ILE A 183 5.38 8.56 -4.10
C ILE A 183 6.88 8.54 -4.31
N TRP A 184 7.31 7.90 -5.38
CA TRP A 184 8.70 7.91 -5.83
C TRP A 184 8.79 8.53 -7.22
N ILE A 185 9.76 9.42 -7.39
CA ILE A 185 9.99 10.16 -8.63
C ILE A 185 11.44 9.92 -9.04
N GLN A 186 11.68 9.46 -10.27
CA GLN A 186 13.02 9.19 -10.77
C GLN A 186 13.18 9.67 -12.21
N ALA A 187 14.41 9.95 -12.62
CA ALA A 187 14.71 10.24 -14.02
C ALA A 187 14.35 9.00 -14.88
N SER A 188 13.66 9.23 -16.00
CA SER A 188 13.21 8.13 -16.85
C SER A 188 14.40 7.43 -17.48
N GLN A 189 14.44 6.10 -17.34
CA GLN A 189 15.50 5.26 -17.90
C GLN A 189 15.21 4.86 -19.35
N ARG A 190 14.27 5.54 -20.03
CA ARG A 190 14.13 5.42 -21.48
C ARG A 190 15.45 5.83 -22.12
N LYS A 191 16.29 4.83 -22.44
CA LYS A 191 17.30 4.96 -23.48
C LYS A 191 16.58 5.59 -24.65
N LYS A 192 17.01 6.78 -25.07
CA LYS A 192 16.77 7.21 -26.44
C LYS A 192 17.33 6.09 -27.30
N MET A 193 16.47 5.23 -27.86
CA MET A 193 16.79 4.63 -29.15
C MET A 193 16.85 5.82 -30.10
N VAL A 194 18.03 6.45 -30.16
CA VAL A 194 18.42 7.27 -31.29
C VAL A 194 18.41 6.27 -32.44
N GLY A 195 17.34 6.31 -33.24
CA GLY A 195 17.40 5.72 -34.56
C GLY A 195 18.49 6.45 -35.31
N GLU A 196 19.58 5.75 -35.59
CA GLU A 196 20.51 6.12 -36.65
C GLU A 196 19.70 6.13 -37.96
N MET A 197 19.73 7.28 -38.64
CA MET A 197 19.33 7.42 -40.04
C MET A 197 20.42 6.83 -40.94
#